data_AF-A0A9P9Q3Z7-F1
#
_entry.id   AF-A0A9P9Q3Z7-F1
#
_cell.length_a   1.000
_cell.length_b   1.000
_cell.length_c   1.000
_cell.angle_alpha   90.00
_cell.angle_beta   90.00
_cell.angle_gamma   90.00
#
_symmetry.space_group_name_H-M   'P 1'
#
loop_
_entity.id
_entity.type
_entity.pdbx_description
1 polymer ?
#
loop_
_entity_poly.entity_id
_entity_poly.type
_entity_poly.pdbx_seq_one_letter_code
_entity_poly.pdbx_strand_id
1 'polypeptide(L)'
;MSNQSILRITRELGEIQRGSDLSLAVACRDIDVRHVRALIIGPPDTPYEFGYFEFAVKFTRDYPTKAPNVTAITTNGGRTRFNPNIYAGGKVCLSILGTWRGERGEEWSSAQGLESILISIQSLMSTNPYENEPGFEDANSDYDKKNQEAYVSKIQHESLRISVVERLEEYLGIDRERPGVTVYNAEEDYQSSRDDAPFEPFKDLCKRRFLWYYQSYLTRVDEAAKKHKDGDRFEKMPFEGPGNTMEGTFQYTILRERLVKIFDMLNKEMEGWAVEGLSAVQKEMSIASNLQRQYEQIVEKYKKNDAVTLDLDLVDKNPFVWQLVLFGRPMTNLDGGMFRIMLYISPRFPDVLPRVKFETPIFHHRVSPDGILCYDATRKDDMRSHIEAIIAAIEEESPAYDPRTLVHPEAAKLFWGAPDEKKVYNRRLRRSVQDSAE
;
A
#
# COMPACT_ATOMS: atom_id res chain seq x y z
N MET A 1 -10.17 13.24 33.90
CA MET A 1 -9.36 12.15 33.32
C MET A 1 -9.75 11.79 31.87
N SER A 2 -11.01 11.91 31.41
CA SER A 2 -11.40 11.50 30.04
C SER A 2 -10.62 12.19 28.91
N ASN A 3 -10.14 13.42 29.13
CA ASN A 3 -9.44 14.21 28.11
C ASN A 3 -8.00 13.71 27.84
N GLN A 4 -7.33 13.11 28.82
CA GLN A 4 -5.94 12.66 28.66
C GLN A 4 -5.83 11.45 27.72
N SER A 5 -6.78 10.51 27.80
CA SER A 5 -6.86 9.37 26.88
C SER A 5 -7.00 9.83 25.43
N ILE A 6 -7.91 10.79 25.17
CA ILE A 6 -8.17 11.33 23.84
C ILE A 6 -6.94 12.07 23.32
N LEU A 7 -6.33 12.94 24.13
CA LEU A 7 -5.12 13.66 23.74
C LEU A 7 -3.97 12.72 23.36
N ARG A 8 -3.82 11.59 24.09
CA ARG A 8 -2.82 10.57 23.76
C ARG A 8 -3.15 9.87 22.43
N ILE A 9 -4.40 9.45 22.22
CA ILE A 9 -4.82 8.79 20.98
C ILE A 9 -4.62 9.72 19.78
N THR A 10 -5.09 10.97 19.86
CA THR A 10 -4.91 11.95 18.78
C THR A 10 -3.44 12.22 18.47
N ARG A 11 -2.58 12.26 19.50
CA ARG A 11 -1.13 12.39 19.30
C ARG A 11 -0.55 11.18 18.56
N GLU A 12 -0.85 9.97 19.02
CA GLU A 12 -0.34 8.73 18.40
C GLU A 12 -0.82 8.57 16.95
N LEU A 13 -2.09 8.89 16.67
CA LEU A 13 -2.62 8.91 15.31
C LEU A 13 -1.85 9.90 14.43
N GLY A 14 -1.63 11.12 14.91
CA GLY A 14 -0.88 12.14 14.18
C GLY A 14 0.59 11.77 13.96
N GLU A 15 1.22 11.07 14.91
CA GLU A 15 2.58 10.54 14.78
C GLU A 15 2.67 9.52 13.65
N ILE A 16 1.76 8.53 13.61
CA ILE A 16 1.73 7.51 12.54
C ILE A 16 1.38 8.15 11.19
N GLN A 17 0.39 9.06 11.13
CA GLN A 17 -0.03 9.71 9.88
C GLN A 17 1.04 10.61 9.25
N ARG A 18 1.93 11.18 10.07
CA ARG A 18 3.10 11.95 9.62
C ARG A 18 4.35 11.10 9.43
N GLY A 19 4.32 9.85 9.89
CA GLY A 19 5.43 8.91 9.75
C GLY A 19 5.70 8.58 8.29
N SER A 20 6.94 8.18 8.00
CA SER A 20 7.37 7.74 6.67
C SER A 20 7.18 6.24 6.44
N ASP A 21 6.57 5.51 7.38
CA ASP A 21 6.31 4.09 7.22
C ASP A 21 5.24 3.87 6.16
N LEU A 22 5.65 3.34 5.01
CA LEU A 22 4.76 3.08 3.88
C LEU A 22 3.79 1.91 4.13
N SER A 23 4.00 1.14 5.20
CA SER A 23 3.26 -0.08 5.51
C SER A 23 2.15 0.12 6.53
N LEU A 24 2.19 1.20 7.31
CA LEU A 24 1.19 1.46 8.36
C LEU A 24 0.35 2.68 8.01
N ALA A 25 -0.97 2.55 8.09
CA ALA A 25 -1.88 3.68 7.97
C ALA A 25 -2.99 3.59 9.02
N VAL A 26 -3.39 4.74 9.56
CA VAL A 26 -4.42 4.84 10.59
C VAL A 26 -5.38 5.98 10.28
N ALA A 27 -6.65 5.78 10.59
CA ALA A 27 -7.69 6.79 10.44
C ALA A 27 -8.81 6.57 11.44
N CYS A 28 -9.43 7.64 11.90
CA CYS A 28 -10.66 7.63 12.68
C CYS A 28 -11.62 8.67 12.11
N ARG A 29 -12.90 8.57 12.47
CA ARG A 29 -13.85 9.64 12.21
C ARG A 29 -13.67 10.74 13.26
N ASP A 30 -13.91 11.99 12.89
CA ASP A 30 -13.80 13.14 13.82
C ASP A 30 -14.77 13.02 15.00
N ILE A 31 -15.93 12.39 14.78
CA ILE A 31 -16.95 12.15 15.79
C ILE A 31 -16.54 11.09 16.83
N ASP A 32 -15.59 10.21 16.49
CA ASP A 32 -15.18 9.11 17.37
C ASP A 32 -13.70 8.72 17.18
N VAL A 33 -12.85 9.43 17.93
CA VAL A 33 -11.41 9.17 17.99
C VAL A 33 -11.04 7.88 18.73
N ARG A 34 -11.98 7.20 19.40
CA ARG A 34 -11.70 5.93 20.11
C ARG A 34 -11.90 4.70 19.25
N HIS A 35 -12.51 4.84 18.08
CA HIS A 35 -12.63 3.79 17.08
C HIS A 35 -11.73 4.13 15.89
N VAL A 36 -10.61 3.42 15.81
CA VAL A 36 -9.57 3.64 14.82
C VAL A 36 -9.57 2.47 13.84
N ARG A 37 -9.57 2.78 12.55
CA ARG A 37 -9.21 1.85 11.49
C ARG A 37 -7.71 1.91 11.28
N ALA A 38 -7.10 0.75 11.13
CA ALA A 38 -5.70 0.61 10.79
C ALA A 38 -5.55 -0.30 9.56
N LEU A 39 -4.54 -0.02 8.75
CA LEU A 39 -4.11 -0.84 7.63
C LEU A 39 -2.63 -1.20 7.85
N ILE A 40 -2.32 -2.47 7.70
CA ILE A 40 -0.96 -3.00 7.63
C ILE A 40 -0.78 -3.57 6.23
N ILE A 41 0.19 -3.04 5.49
CA ILE A 41 0.66 -3.64 4.25
C ILE A 41 1.61 -4.78 4.61
N GLY A 42 1.35 -5.97 4.07
CA GLY A 42 2.12 -7.16 4.37
C GLY A 42 3.61 -7.00 4.00
N PRO A 43 4.54 -7.47 4.85
CA PRO A 43 5.97 -7.23 4.65
C PRO A 43 6.51 -7.87 3.36
N PRO A 44 7.48 -7.22 2.69
CA PRO A 44 8.19 -7.81 1.56
C PRO A 44 8.86 -9.15 1.92
N ASP A 45 8.98 -10.04 0.93
CA ASP A 45 9.59 -11.37 1.04
C ASP A 45 8.83 -12.35 1.96
N THR A 46 7.57 -12.06 2.28
CA THR A 46 6.68 -12.92 3.07
C THR A 46 5.49 -13.41 2.22
N PRO A 47 4.73 -14.44 2.65
CA PRO A 47 3.49 -14.80 1.96
C PRO A 47 2.41 -13.71 2.05
N TYR A 48 2.62 -12.66 2.85
CA TYR A 48 1.68 -11.53 2.98
C TYR A 48 2.03 -10.36 2.07
N GLU A 49 3.16 -10.43 1.35
CA GLU A 49 3.79 -9.32 0.65
C GLU A 49 2.81 -8.41 -0.09
N PHE A 50 2.85 -7.14 0.28
CA PHE A 50 2.06 -6.05 -0.28
C PHE A 50 0.53 -6.25 -0.20
N GLY A 51 0.04 -7.21 0.59
CA GLY A 51 -1.37 -7.41 0.89
C GLY A 51 -1.94 -6.35 1.83
N TYR A 52 -3.24 -6.05 1.74
CA TYR A 52 -3.91 -5.02 2.55
C TYR A 52 -4.68 -5.62 3.73
N PHE A 53 -4.05 -5.66 4.91
CA PHE A 53 -4.64 -6.23 6.12
C PHE A 53 -5.19 -5.13 7.01
N GLU A 54 -6.51 -5.04 7.09
CA GLU A 54 -7.18 -4.02 7.87
C GLU A 54 -7.58 -4.53 9.25
N PHE A 55 -7.55 -3.62 10.23
CA PHE A 55 -7.86 -3.86 11.63
C PHE A 55 -8.75 -2.75 12.19
N ALA A 56 -9.65 -3.11 13.09
CA ALA A 56 -10.40 -2.19 13.94
C ALA A 56 -9.78 -2.17 15.33
N VAL A 57 -9.44 -0.98 15.82
CA VAL A 57 -8.84 -0.74 17.14
C VAL A 57 -9.80 0.11 17.97
N LYS A 58 -10.26 -0.45 19.08
CA LYS A 58 -11.22 0.18 19.99
C LYS A 58 -10.56 0.52 21.32
N PHE A 59 -10.35 1.81 21.55
CA PHE A 59 -9.79 2.32 22.79
C PHE A 59 -10.85 2.45 23.87
N THR A 60 -10.56 1.94 25.06
CA THR A 60 -11.44 2.12 26.23
C THR A 60 -11.13 3.43 26.95
N ARG A 61 -11.98 3.80 27.93
CA ARG A 61 -11.73 4.97 28.78
C ARG A 61 -10.52 4.81 29.70
N ASP A 62 -10.04 3.57 29.87
CA ASP A 62 -8.89 3.23 30.72
C ASP A 62 -7.56 3.33 29.95
N TYR A 63 -7.56 3.70 28.66
CA TYR A 63 -6.33 3.87 27.89
C TYR A 63 -5.51 5.07 28.40
N PRO A 64 -4.17 4.96 28.58
CA PRO A 64 -3.29 3.84 28.21
C PRO A 64 -3.02 2.81 29.33
N THR A 65 -3.71 2.87 30.47
CA THR A 65 -3.54 1.90 31.55
C THR A 65 -3.93 0.48 31.14
N LYS A 66 -4.94 0.33 30.27
CA LYS A 66 -5.29 -0.94 29.63
C LYS A 66 -5.09 -0.87 28.11
N ALA A 67 -4.70 -2.00 27.52
CA ALA A 67 -4.61 -2.15 26.07
C ALA A 67 -5.96 -1.88 25.39
N PRO A 68 -5.97 -1.37 24.14
CA PRO A 68 -7.18 -1.33 23.33
C PRO A 68 -7.55 -2.74 22.84
N ASN A 69 -8.81 -2.91 22.42
CA ASN A 69 -9.24 -4.13 21.74
C ASN A 69 -8.90 -4.03 20.25
N VAL A 70 -8.34 -5.09 19.68
CA VAL A 70 -7.99 -5.15 18.25
C VAL A 70 -8.71 -6.31 17.59
N THR A 71 -9.33 -6.05 16.43
CA THR A 71 -10.00 -7.06 15.60
C THR A 71 -9.51 -6.95 14.16
N ALA A 72 -9.02 -8.03 13.59
CA ALA A 72 -8.73 -8.12 12.17
C ALA A 72 -10.05 -8.17 11.38
N ILE A 73 -10.18 -7.31 10.37
CA ILE A 73 -11.41 -7.23 9.57
C ILE A 73 -11.23 -7.85 8.18
N THR A 74 -10.00 -7.90 7.64
CA THR A 74 -9.70 -8.65 6.40
C THR A 74 -9.70 -10.15 6.71
N THR A 75 -10.86 -10.81 6.69
CA THR A 75 -11.00 -12.23 7.09
C THR A 75 -11.85 -13.07 6.13
N ASN A 76 -12.22 -12.52 4.96
CA ASN A 76 -13.04 -13.20 3.96
C ASN A 76 -14.35 -13.70 4.57
N GLY A 77 -15.11 -12.80 5.20
CA GLY A 77 -16.39 -13.19 5.79
C GLY A 77 -16.26 -14.16 6.97
N GLY A 78 -15.14 -14.15 7.70
CA GLY A 78 -14.90 -15.07 8.80
C GLY A 78 -14.34 -16.45 8.41
N ARG A 79 -13.87 -16.62 7.17
CA ARG A 79 -13.45 -17.92 6.60
C ARG A 79 -11.94 -18.09 6.46
N THR A 80 -11.18 -17.00 6.42
CA THR A 80 -9.73 -17.07 6.18
C THR A 80 -8.97 -16.75 7.46
N ARG A 81 -8.24 -17.74 7.96
CA ARG A 81 -7.24 -17.58 9.02
C ARG A 81 -5.89 -17.25 8.38
N PHE A 82 -5.55 -15.98 8.35
CA PHE A 82 -4.31 -15.52 7.72
C PHE A 82 -3.05 -15.94 8.45
N ASN A 83 -3.12 -16.13 9.77
CA ASN A 83 -1.97 -16.48 10.59
C ASN A 83 -2.43 -17.29 11.80
N PRO A 84 -1.59 -18.14 12.42
CA PRO A 84 -1.95 -18.79 13.66
C PRO A 84 -2.46 -17.85 14.76
N ASN A 85 -1.94 -16.62 14.79
CA ASN A 85 -2.31 -15.57 15.72
C ASN A 85 -3.34 -14.56 15.17
N ILE A 86 -3.79 -14.69 13.91
CA ILE A 86 -4.82 -13.85 13.28
C ILE A 86 -5.96 -14.77 12.81
N TYR A 87 -6.94 -14.95 13.69
CA TYR A 87 -8.03 -15.91 13.50
C TYR A 87 -9.01 -15.46 12.42
N ALA A 88 -9.70 -16.43 11.82
CA ALA A 88 -10.76 -16.15 10.85
C ALA A 88 -11.89 -15.29 11.44
N GLY A 89 -12.23 -15.48 12.72
CA GLY A 89 -13.18 -14.63 13.44
C GLY A 89 -12.68 -13.22 13.80
N GLY A 90 -11.48 -12.83 13.36
CA GLY A 90 -10.90 -11.50 13.59
C GLY A 90 -10.11 -11.35 14.89
N LYS A 91 -10.11 -12.34 15.79
CA LYS A 91 -9.30 -12.29 17.02
C LYS A 91 -7.80 -12.21 16.66
N VAL A 92 -7.08 -11.31 17.31
CA VAL A 92 -5.62 -11.19 17.22
C VAL A 92 -5.00 -11.63 18.55
N CYS A 93 -4.06 -12.57 18.50
CA CYS A 93 -3.38 -13.13 19.67
C CYS A 93 -1.97 -12.55 19.83
N LEU A 94 -1.81 -11.62 20.77
CA LEU A 94 -0.55 -10.98 21.13
C LEU A 94 -0.47 -10.79 22.64
N SER A 95 0.73 -10.96 23.21
CA SER A 95 0.99 -10.75 24.65
C SER A 95 0.70 -9.30 25.06
N ILE A 96 1.10 -8.33 24.24
CA ILE A 96 0.85 -6.91 24.47
C ILE A 96 -0.63 -6.53 24.43
N LEU A 97 -1.50 -7.40 23.89
CA LEU A 97 -2.96 -7.22 23.90
C LEU A 97 -3.63 -8.03 25.03
N GLY A 98 -2.86 -8.81 25.80
CA GLY A 98 -3.38 -9.73 26.81
C GLY A 98 -4.18 -10.91 26.23
N THR A 99 -4.08 -11.15 24.93
CA THR A 99 -4.79 -12.22 24.21
C THR A 99 -3.91 -13.43 23.95
N TRP A 100 -2.66 -13.38 24.40
CA TRP A 100 -1.68 -14.45 24.32
C TRP A 100 -0.77 -14.46 25.56
N ARG A 101 -0.12 -15.59 25.82
CA ARG A 101 0.90 -15.69 26.87
C ARG A 101 2.11 -14.83 26.51
N GLY A 102 2.67 -14.11 27.46
CA GLY A 102 3.93 -13.37 27.31
C GLY A 102 4.82 -13.59 28.50
N GLU A 103 6.13 -13.41 28.31
CA GLU A 103 7.08 -13.34 29.41
C GLU A 103 6.99 -11.98 30.13
N ARG A 104 7.64 -11.90 31.29
CA ARG A 104 7.65 -10.67 32.09
C ARG A 104 8.29 -9.53 31.28
N GLY A 105 7.49 -8.53 30.92
CA GLY A 105 7.91 -7.38 30.13
C GLY A 105 7.41 -7.40 28.68
N GLU A 106 6.82 -8.52 28.22
CA GLU A 106 6.20 -8.64 26.90
C GLU A 106 4.70 -8.35 26.91
N GLU A 107 4.12 -8.15 28.10
CA GLU A 107 2.71 -7.80 28.30
C GLU A 107 2.49 -6.27 28.17
N TRP A 108 1.22 -5.87 28.07
CA TRP A 108 0.84 -4.46 27.96
C TRP A 108 1.44 -3.61 29.08
N SER A 109 1.97 -2.45 28.70
CA SER A 109 2.27 -1.37 29.64
C SER A 109 1.89 -0.03 29.03
N SER A 110 1.60 0.97 29.86
CA SER A 110 1.24 2.33 29.41
C SER A 110 2.34 3.05 28.61
N ALA A 111 3.54 2.46 28.52
CA ALA A 111 4.63 2.94 27.66
C ALA A 111 4.43 2.56 26.19
N GLN A 112 3.69 1.48 25.93
CA GLN A 112 3.30 1.04 24.59
C GLN A 112 2.20 1.95 24.02
N GLY A 113 1.97 1.87 22.71
CA GLY A 113 0.95 2.66 22.03
C GLY A 113 0.43 1.97 20.76
N LEU A 114 -0.37 2.69 19.98
CA LEU A 114 -0.94 2.19 18.74
C LEU A 114 0.14 1.70 17.76
N GLU A 115 1.22 2.46 17.59
CA GLU A 115 2.30 2.10 16.69
C GLU A 115 2.95 0.76 17.08
N SER A 116 3.25 0.56 18.38
CA SER A 116 3.86 -0.69 18.84
C SER A 116 2.92 -1.89 18.67
N ILE A 117 1.61 -1.68 18.86
CA ILE A 117 0.59 -2.69 18.54
C ILE A 117 0.65 -3.09 17.06
N LEU A 118 0.65 -2.11 16.15
CA LEU A 118 0.67 -2.38 14.71
C LEU A 118 1.97 -3.06 14.27
N ILE A 119 3.13 -2.65 14.81
CA ILE A 119 4.42 -3.29 14.55
C ILE A 119 4.43 -4.75 15.07
N SER A 120 3.87 -5.01 16.25
CA SER A 120 3.76 -6.38 16.77
C SER A 120 2.85 -7.26 15.91
N ILE A 121 1.74 -6.72 15.39
CA ILE A 121 0.88 -7.45 14.45
C ILE A 121 1.62 -7.72 13.14
N GLN A 122 2.32 -6.72 12.59
CA GLN A 122 3.10 -6.90 11.36
C GLN A 122 4.22 -7.95 11.54
N SER A 123 4.81 -8.04 12.72
CA SER A 123 5.85 -9.03 13.03
C SER A 123 5.34 -10.48 13.02
N LEU A 124 4.04 -10.71 13.22
CA LEU A 124 3.42 -12.03 13.02
C LEU A 124 3.40 -12.44 11.55
N MET A 125 3.45 -11.48 10.62
CA MET A 125 3.44 -11.73 9.17
C MET A 125 4.84 -12.12 8.69
N SER A 126 5.40 -13.18 9.27
CA SER A 126 6.76 -13.68 9.00
C SER A 126 6.85 -14.42 7.66
N THR A 127 8.08 -14.72 7.24
CA THR A 127 8.37 -15.55 6.06
C THR A 127 7.83 -16.97 6.19
N ASN A 128 7.79 -17.50 7.42
CA ASN A 128 7.26 -18.82 7.75
C ASN A 128 6.19 -18.73 8.86
N PRO A 129 4.93 -18.40 8.53
CA PRO A 129 3.88 -18.27 9.52
C PRO A 129 3.42 -19.60 10.13
N TYR A 130 3.94 -20.75 9.67
CA TYR A 130 3.67 -22.06 10.27
C TYR A 130 4.27 -22.16 11.68
N GLU A 131 5.45 -21.57 11.90
CA GLU A 131 6.17 -21.55 13.19
C GLU A 131 5.45 -20.74 14.27
N ASN A 132 4.49 -19.90 13.88
CA ASN A 132 3.68 -19.13 14.82
C ASN A 132 2.64 -20.00 15.56
N GLU A 133 2.38 -21.22 15.09
CA GLU A 133 1.47 -22.14 15.78
C GLU A 133 2.15 -22.74 17.03
N PRO A 134 1.48 -22.79 18.19
CA PRO A 134 2.08 -23.34 19.40
C PRO A 134 2.47 -24.81 19.24
N GLY A 135 3.69 -25.13 19.63
CA GLY A 135 4.26 -26.48 19.47
C GLY A 135 4.91 -26.72 18.11
N PHE A 136 4.96 -25.71 17.23
CA PHE A 136 5.60 -25.77 15.92
C PHE A 136 6.76 -24.79 15.78
N GLU A 137 7.18 -24.13 16.87
CA GLU A 137 8.22 -23.09 16.86
C GLU A 137 9.57 -23.61 16.34
N ASP A 138 9.94 -24.84 16.69
CA ASP A 138 11.19 -25.51 16.29
C ASP A 138 10.96 -26.64 15.24
N ALA A 139 9.81 -26.60 14.55
CA ALA A 139 9.43 -27.65 13.60
C ALA A 139 10.41 -27.71 12.41
N ASN A 140 11.15 -28.80 12.28
CA ASN A 140 12.24 -28.92 11.29
C ASN A 140 12.37 -30.32 10.66
N SER A 141 11.42 -31.22 10.93
CA SER A 141 11.41 -32.52 10.25
C SER A 141 11.09 -32.34 8.76
N ASP A 142 11.42 -33.34 7.93
CA ASP A 142 11.07 -33.28 6.50
C ASP A 142 9.55 -33.22 6.28
N TYR A 143 8.77 -33.78 7.21
CA TYR A 143 7.31 -33.64 7.24
C TYR A 143 6.90 -32.19 7.51
N ASP A 144 7.53 -31.53 8.47
CA ASP A 144 7.23 -30.13 8.80
C ASP A 144 7.62 -29.18 7.68
N LYS A 145 8.79 -29.36 7.06
CA LYS A 145 9.23 -28.53 5.92
C LYS A 145 8.23 -28.56 4.78
N LYS A 146 7.70 -29.75 4.47
CA LYS A 146 6.64 -29.88 3.45
C LYS A 146 5.39 -29.09 3.85
N ASN A 147 4.95 -29.20 5.10
CA ASN A 147 3.79 -28.46 5.59
C ASN A 147 4.03 -26.95 5.64
N GLN A 148 5.24 -26.50 5.99
CA GLN A 148 5.64 -25.10 5.97
C GLN A 148 5.51 -24.52 4.56
N GLU A 149 6.08 -25.19 3.56
CA GLU A 149 5.99 -24.78 2.16
C GLU A 149 4.53 -24.74 1.65
N ALA A 150 3.73 -25.74 2.03
CA ALA A 150 2.33 -25.81 1.67
C ALA A 150 1.50 -24.70 2.35
N TYR A 151 1.76 -24.42 3.63
CA TYR A 151 1.11 -23.34 4.38
C TYR A 151 1.48 -21.97 3.81
N VAL A 152 2.76 -21.73 3.54
CA VAL A 152 3.24 -20.49 2.89
C VAL A 152 2.56 -20.29 1.54
N SER A 153 2.51 -21.32 0.70
CA SER A 153 1.86 -21.25 -0.62
C SER A 153 0.38 -20.85 -0.51
N LYS A 154 -0.30 -21.44 0.46
CA LYS A 154 -1.72 -21.21 0.74
C LYS A 154 -1.98 -19.80 1.28
N ILE A 155 -1.21 -19.33 2.25
CA ILE A 155 -1.30 -17.94 2.76
C ILE A 155 -0.99 -16.94 1.65
N GLN A 156 -0.02 -17.23 0.78
CA GLN A 156 0.32 -16.37 -0.34
C GLN A 156 -0.83 -16.23 -1.33
N HIS A 157 -1.46 -17.34 -1.72
CA HIS A 157 -2.61 -17.31 -2.60
C HIS A 157 -3.75 -16.48 -1.99
N GLU A 158 -4.08 -16.75 -0.73
CA GLU A 158 -5.19 -16.08 -0.04
C GLU A 158 -4.91 -14.61 0.25
N SER A 159 -3.66 -14.23 0.56
CA SER A 159 -3.27 -12.84 0.72
C SER A 159 -3.52 -12.06 -0.56
N LEU A 160 -3.05 -12.58 -1.70
CA LEU A 160 -3.30 -11.92 -2.97
C LEU A 160 -4.79 -11.89 -3.34
N ARG A 161 -5.49 -13.02 -3.25
CA ARG A 161 -6.90 -13.13 -3.63
C ARG A 161 -7.79 -12.19 -2.81
N ILE A 162 -7.64 -12.22 -1.49
CA ILE A 162 -8.56 -11.57 -0.55
C ILE A 162 -8.12 -10.13 -0.29
N SER A 163 -6.89 -9.96 0.20
CA SER A 163 -6.45 -8.68 0.74
C SER A 163 -6.09 -7.67 -0.36
N VAL A 164 -5.76 -8.14 -1.58
CA VAL A 164 -5.49 -7.27 -2.73
C VAL A 164 -6.65 -7.30 -3.72
N VAL A 165 -6.88 -8.44 -4.37
CA VAL A 165 -7.76 -8.53 -5.55
C VAL A 165 -9.22 -8.24 -5.18
N GLU A 166 -9.82 -9.02 -4.28
CA GLU A 166 -11.23 -8.84 -3.91
C GLU A 166 -11.46 -7.49 -3.23
N ARG A 167 -10.51 -6.99 -2.43
CA ARG A 167 -10.62 -5.67 -1.81
C ARG A 167 -10.63 -4.54 -2.85
N LEU A 168 -9.80 -4.62 -3.88
CA LEU A 168 -9.79 -3.63 -4.96
C LEU A 168 -11.00 -3.77 -5.89
N GLU A 169 -11.46 -4.99 -6.15
CA GLU A 169 -12.71 -5.23 -6.88
C GLU A 169 -13.90 -4.56 -6.18
N GLU A 170 -14.01 -4.70 -4.86
CA GLU A 170 -15.01 -4.01 -4.05
C GLU A 170 -14.91 -2.49 -4.20
N TYR A 171 -13.70 -1.92 -4.07
CA TYR A 171 -13.48 -0.48 -4.23
C TYR A 171 -13.80 0.06 -5.63
N LEU A 172 -13.61 -0.75 -6.67
CA LEU A 172 -13.87 -0.44 -8.07
C LEU A 172 -15.28 -0.85 -8.52
N GLY A 173 -16.03 -1.55 -7.68
CA GLY A 173 -17.35 -2.09 -8.03
C GLY A 173 -17.31 -3.15 -9.12
N ILE A 174 -16.21 -3.90 -9.23
CA ILE A 174 -16.06 -5.06 -10.11
C ILE A 174 -16.78 -6.25 -9.47
N ASP A 175 -17.62 -6.94 -10.24
CA ASP A 175 -18.29 -8.18 -9.84
C ASP A 175 -19.05 -8.09 -8.49
N ARG A 176 -19.90 -7.06 -8.36
CA ARG A 176 -20.66 -6.65 -7.15
C ARG A 176 -21.52 -7.73 -6.47
N GLU A 177 -21.69 -8.89 -7.08
CA GLU A 177 -22.49 -10.00 -6.53
C GLU A 177 -21.72 -10.81 -5.47
N ARG A 178 -20.40 -10.63 -5.36
CA ARG A 178 -19.60 -11.30 -4.33
C ARG A 178 -19.76 -10.61 -2.95
N PRO A 179 -19.92 -11.38 -1.85
CA PRO A 179 -19.94 -10.81 -0.51
C PRO A 179 -18.66 -10.03 -0.22
N GLY A 180 -18.80 -8.94 0.55
CA GLY A 180 -17.67 -8.14 1.02
C GLY A 180 -16.63 -8.99 1.75
N VAL A 181 -15.38 -8.60 1.59
CA VAL A 181 -14.21 -9.35 2.09
C VAL A 181 -13.90 -9.00 3.54
N THR A 182 -14.23 -7.75 3.91
CA THR A 182 -14.07 -7.23 5.25
C THR A 182 -15.30 -7.56 6.09
N VAL A 183 -15.07 -8.09 7.28
CA VAL A 183 -16.14 -8.24 8.29
C VAL A 183 -15.98 -7.10 9.26
N TYR A 184 -16.73 -6.04 9.01
CA TYR A 184 -16.79 -4.89 9.89
C TYR A 184 -18.25 -4.52 10.08
N ASN A 185 -18.72 -4.62 11.33
CA ASN A 185 -20.08 -4.24 11.69
C ASN A 185 -20.15 -2.73 11.87
N ALA A 186 -20.52 -1.99 10.82
CA ALA A 186 -20.70 -0.55 10.88
C ALA A 186 -21.76 -0.10 11.92
N GLU A 187 -22.67 -1.00 12.33
CA GLU A 187 -23.66 -0.73 13.39
C GLU A 187 -23.03 -0.66 14.79
N GLU A 188 -21.88 -1.30 15.03
CA GLU A 188 -21.15 -1.18 16.31
C GLU A 188 -20.42 0.16 16.46
N ASP A 189 -20.14 0.81 15.34
CA ASP A 189 -19.50 2.13 15.28
C ASP A 189 -20.52 3.28 15.20
N TYR A 190 -21.83 3.03 15.37
CA TYR A 190 -22.82 4.11 15.31
C TYR A 190 -24.08 3.95 16.18
N GLN A 191 -24.36 5.01 16.95
CA GLN A 191 -25.70 5.56 17.16
C GLN A 191 -25.91 6.81 16.30
N SER A 192 -26.07 6.67 14.97
CA SER A 192 -26.67 7.68 14.08
C SER A 192 -26.86 7.12 12.66
N SER A 193 -27.66 7.81 11.88
CA SER A 193 -28.56 7.38 10.80
C SER A 193 -28.02 6.44 9.71
N ARG A 194 -28.93 5.60 9.20
CA ARG A 194 -28.76 4.62 8.09
C ARG A 194 -28.28 5.18 6.74
N ASP A 195 -28.07 6.49 6.61
CA ASP A 195 -27.77 7.18 5.34
C ASP A 195 -26.29 7.58 5.17
N ASP A 196 -25.42 7.36 6.16
CA ASP A 196 -23.99 7.69 6.03
C ASP A 196 -23.23 6.64 5.19
N ALA A 197 -22.43 7.12 4.24
CA ALA A 197 -21.58 6.26 3.40
C ALA A 197 -20.58 5.44 4.25
N PRO A 198 -20.17 4.23 3.78
CA PRO A 198 -19.16 3.42 4.46
C PRO A 198 -17.85 4.19 4.69
N PHE A 199 -17.28 4.07 5.89
CA PHE A 199 -15.99 4.68 6.22
C PHE A 199 -14.84 3.85 5.64
N GLU A 200 -14.32 4.30 4.51
CA GLU A 200 -13.24 3.63 3.76
C GLU A 200 -12.01 4.53 3.60
N PRO A 201 -11.28 4.82 4.71
CA PRO A 201 -10.19 5.79 4.74
C PRO A 201 -8.97 5.36 3.92
N PHE A 202 -8.84 4.07 3.60
CA PHE A 202 -7.68 3.52 2.90
C PHE A 202 -7.92 3.28 1.41
N LYS A 203 -9.10 3.63 0.88
CA LYS A 203 -9.49 3.35 -0.50
C LYS A 203 -8.48 3.89 -1.52
N ASP A 204 -8.13 5.18 -1.43
CA ASP A 204 -7.14 5.76 -2.34
C ASP A 204 -5.73 5.19 -2.12
N LEU A 205 -5.35 4.97 -0.85
CA LEU A 205 -4.05 4.40 -0.49
C LEU A 205 -3.85 3.02 -1.13
N CYS A 206 -4.81 2.10 -0.99
CA CYS A 206 -4.77 0.77 -1.61
C CYS A 206 -4.67 0.87 -3.13
N LYS A 207 -5.46 1.74 -3.78
CA LYS A 207 -5.39 1.94 -5.23
C LYS A 207 -4.01 2.42 -5.70
N ARG A 208 -3.37 3.34 -4.99
CA ARG A 208 -2.01 3.81 -5.31
C ARG A 208 -0.97 2.72 -5.12
N ARG A 209 -1.01 2.05 -3.97
CA ARG A 209 -0.06 0.97 -3.64
C ARG A 209 -0.21 -0.21 -4.61
N PHE A 210 -1.42 -0.46 -5.12
CA PHE A 210 -1.62 -1.47 -6.14
C PHE A 210 -0.85 -1.14 -7.42
N LEU A 211 -0.95 0.10 -7.92
CA LEU A 211 -0.21 0.53 -9.12
C LEU A 211 1.31 0.43 -8.91
N TRP A 212 1.80 0.67 -7.70
CA TRP A 212 3.22 0.52 -7.34
C TRP A 212 3.67 -0.94 -7.38
N TYR A 213 2.89 -1.85 -6.78
CA TYR A 213 3.28 -3.25 -6.61
C TYR A 213 2.73 -4.19 -7.68
N TYR A 214 2.06 -3.65 -8.71
CA TYR A 214 1.43 -4.42 -9.79
C TYR A 214 2.36 -5.46 -10.39
N GLN A 215 3.58 -5.06 -10.74
CA GLN A 215 4.57 -5.97 -11.33
C GLN A 215 5.03 -7.05 -10.36
N SER A 216 5.15 -6.74 -9.07
CA SER A 216 5.48 -7.71 -8.02
C SER A 216 4.39 -8.77 -7.88
N TYR A 217 3.11 -8.36 -7.92
CA TYR A 217 1.98 -9.30 -7.90
C TYR A 217 1.99 -10.24 -9.11
N LEU A 218 2.17 -9.71 -10.33
CA LEU A 218 2.23 -10.53 -11.54
C LEU A 218 3.39 -11.53 -11.50
N THR A 219 4.58 -11.07 -11.11
CA THR A 219 5.77 -11.93 -10.97
C THR A 219 5.51 -13.05 -9.98
N ARG A 220 4.89 -12.73 -8.84
CA ARG A 220 4.57 -13.73 -7.81
C ARG A 220 3.54 -14.76 -8.29
N VAL A 221 2.51 -14.32 -9.01
CA VAL A 221 1.52 -15.21 -9.62
C VAL A 221 2.18 -16.15 -10.63
N ASP A 222 3.04 -15.61 -11.49
CA ASP A 222 3.73 -16.40 -12.53
C ASP A 222 4.70 -17.42 -11.94
N GLU A 223 5.37 -17.10 -10.82
CA GLU A 223 6.21 -18.04 -10.09
C GLU A 223 5.40 -19.12 -9.37
N ALA A 224 4.27 -18.75 -8.76
CA ALA A 224 3.43 -19.69 -8.04
C ALA A 224 2.67 -20.64 -8.98
N ALA A 225 2.25 -20.16 -10.16
CA ALA A 225 1.61 -20.97 -11.21
C ALA A 225 2.54 -22.06 -11.78
N LYS A 226 3.86 -21.93 -11.63
CA LYS A 226 4.82 -23.01 -11.99
C LYS A 226 4.82 -24.14 -10.96
N LYS A 227 4.43 -23.87 -9.71
CA LYS A 227 4.44 -24.81 -8.59
C LYS A 227 3.11 -25.52 -8.40
N HIS A 228 2.00 -24.81 -8.60
CA HIS A 228 0.64 -25.30 -8.38
C HIS A 228 -0.21 -25.13 -9.63
N LYS A 229 -1.01 -26.14 -9.97
CA LYS A 229 -1.98 -26.08 -11.07
C LYS A 229 -3.30 -25.52 -10.56
N ASP A 230 -4.06 -24.91 -11.47
CA ASP A 230 -5.40 -24.46 -11.15
C ASP A 230 -6.30 -25.64 -10.76
N GLY A 231 -7.02 -25.48 -9.64
CA GLY A 231 -7.86 -26.52 -9.04
C GLY A 231 -7.16 -27.41 -8.03
N ASP A 232 -5.83 -27.33 -7.89
CA ASP A 232 -5.09 -28.03 -6.82
C ASP A 232 -5.62 -27.57 -5.46
N ARG A 233 -5.96 -28.52 -4.59
CA ARG A 233 -6.52 -28.23 -3.26
C ARG A 233 -5.43 -27.80 -2.30
N PHE A 234 -5.76 -26.88 -1.41
CA PHE A 234 -4.90 -26.53 -0.29
C PHE A 234 -4.65 -27.75 0.59
N GLU A 235 -3.38 -28.02 0.90
CA GLU A 235 -3.03 -29.04 1.89
C GLU A 235 -3.56 -28.60 3.26
N LYS A 236 -4.14 -29.55 3.99
CA LYS A 236 -4.65 -29.34 5.34
C LYS A 236 -3.50 -29.46 6.33
N MET A 237 -3.29 -28.42 7.14
CA MET A 237 -2.19 -28.42 8.10
C MET A 237 -2.50 -29.31 9.32
N PRO A 238 -1.48 -29.81 10.04
CA PRO A 238 -1.68 -30.66 11.22
C PRO A 238 -2.51 -29.99 12.33
N PHE A 239 -2.41 -28.67 12.45
CA PHE A 239 -3.14 -27.85 13.42
C PHE A 239 -4.53 -27.39 12.93
N GLU A 240 -4.93 -27.74 11.70
CA GLU A 240 -6.25 -27.42 11.17
C GLU A 240 -7.29 -28.47 11.57
N GLY A 241 -8.37 -28.03 12.22
CA GLY A 241 -9.40 -28.89 12.80
C GLY A 241 -10.81 -28.31 12.66
N PRO A 242 -11.85 -28.97 13.19
CA PRO A 242 -13.22 -28.44 13.17
C PRO A 242 -13.27 -27.02 13.74
N GLY A 243 -13.75 -26.05 12.96
CA GLY A 243 -13.81 -24.63 13.34
C GLY A 243 -12.50 -23.84 13.13
N ASN A 244 -11.43 -24.49 12.67
CA ASN A 244 -10.13 -23.88 12.37
C ASN A 244 -9.53 -24.47 11.08
N THR A 245 -10.25 -24.37 9.97
CA THR A 245 -9.80 -24.83 8.65
C THR A 245 -9.75 -23.67 7.67
N MET A 246 -8.90 -23.79 6.67
CA MET A 246 -8.85 -22.87 5.55
C MET A 246 -8.87 -23.68 4.25
N GLU A 247 -10.04 -24.05 3.78
CA GLU A 247 -10.19 -24.88 2.59
C GLU A 247 -10.23 -24.01 1.33
N GLY A 248 -9.75 -24.54 0.21
CA GLY A 248 -9.72 -23.81 -1.05
C GLY A 248 -8.89 -24.52 -2.11
N THR A 249 -8.77 -23.86 -3.26
CA THR A 249 -7.97 -24.34 -4.39
C THR A 249 -7.15 -23.20 -4.96
N PHE A 250 -5.97 -23.51 -5.49
CA PHE A 250 -5.17 -22.56 -6.24
C PHE A 250 -5.86 -22.21 -7.57
N GLN A 251 -5.90 -20.91 -7.91
CA GLN A 251 -6.53 -20.39 -9.12
C GLN A 251 -5.70 -19.23 -9.71
N TYR A 252 -4.41 -19.48 -9.97
CA TYR A 252 -3.46 -18.44 -10.34
C TYR A 252 -3.75 -17.83 -11.71
N THR A 253 -4.29 -18.60 -12.67
CA THR A 253 -4.65 -18.05 -13.99
C THR A 253 -5.74 -16.99 -13.86
N ILE A 254 -6.81 -17.31 -13.13
CA ILE A 254 -7.92 -16.39 -12.88
C ILE A 254 -7.46 -15.19 -12.03
N LEU A 255 -6.60 -15.40 -11.03
CA LEU A 255 -6.04 -14.30 -10.24
C LEU A 255 -5.23 -13.34 -11.12
N ARG A 256 -4.44 -13.86 -12.06
CA ARG A 256 -3.69 -13.03 -13.01
C ARG A 256 -4.64 -12.15 -13.84
N GLU A 257 -5.69 -12.73 -14.42
CA GLU A 257 -6.68 -11.99 -15.21
C GLU A 257 -7.37 -10.89 -14.39
N ARG A 258 -7.70 -11.17 -13.13
CA ARG A 258 -8.32 -10.20 -12.22
C ARG A 258 -7.37 -9.05 -11.89
N LEU A 259 -6.08 -9.31 -11.66
CA LEU A 259 -5.08 -8.27 -11.45
C LEU A 259 -4.97 -7.34 -12.67
N VAL A 260 -4.94 -7.89 -13.88
CA VAL A 260 -4.92 -7.10 -15.13
C VAL A 260 -6.18 -6.25 -15.25
N LYS A 261 -7.36 -6.82 -15.00
CA LYS A 261 -8.64 -6.09 -15.02
C LYS A 261 -8.65 -4.93 -14.03
N ILE A 262 -8.12 -5.12 -12.82
CA ILE A 262 -8.00 -4.05 -11.81
C ILE A 262 -7.06 -2.95 -12.31
N PHE A 263 -5.90 -3.31 -12.85
CA PHE A 263 -4.92 -2.36 -13.39
C PHE A 263 -5.53 -1.51 -14.52
N ASP A 264 -6.21 -2.14 -15.47
CA ASP A 264 -6.89 -1.45 -16.58
C ASP A 264 -7.98 -0.50 -16.08
N MET A 265 -8.76 -0.90 -15.07
CA MET A 265 -9.79 -0.05 -14.47
C MET A 265 -9.21 1.16 -13.74
N LEU A 266 -8.06 1.01 -13.08
CA LEU A 266 -7.37 2.12 -12.42
C LEU A 266 -6.75 3.10 -13.42
N ASN A 267 -6.20 2.60 -14.53
CA ASN A 267 -5.72 3.47 -15.61
C ASN A 267 -6.88 4.24 -16.25
N LYS A 268 -8.03 3.60 -16.50
CA LYS A 268 -9.24 4.28 -16.97
C LYS A 268 -9.77 5.32 -15.99
N GLU A 269 -9.75 5.03 -14.68
CA GLU A 269 -10.13 6.00 -13.65
C GLU A 269 -9.21 7.23 -13.70
N MET A 270 -7.89 7.02 -13.80
CA MET A 270 -6.89 8.08 -13.91
C MET A 270 -7.08 8.94 -15.16
N GLU A 271 -7.25 8.32 -16.34
CA GLU A 271 -7.47 9.02 -17.61
C GLU A 271 -8.79 9.80 -17.60
N GLY A 272 -9.83 9.24 -16.95
CA GLY A 272 -11.13 9.88 -16.78
C GLY A 272 -11.08 11.21 -16.03
N TRP A 273 -10.11 11.40 -15.13
CA TRP A 273 -9.97 12.65 -14.37
C TRP A 273 -9.68 13.86 -15.26
N ALA A 274 -9.07 13.68 -16.43
CA ALA A 274 -8.89 14.78 -17.38
C ALA A 274 -10.24 15.35 -17.83
N VAL A 275 -11.19 14.46 -18.17
CA VAL A 275 -12.53 14.83 -18.64
C VAL A 275 -13.38 15.38 -17.49
N GLU A 276 -13.36 14.72 -16.33
CA GLU A 276 -14.07 15.20 -15.14
C GLU A 276 -13.54 16.57 -14.69
N GLY A 277 -12.22 16.78 -14.77
CA GLY A 277 -11.54 18.02 -14.48
C GLY A 277 -11.96 19.17 -15.38
N LEU A 278 -12.09 18.95 -16.69
CA LEU A 278 -12.64 19.95 -17.61
C LEU A 278 -14.09 20.31 -17.26
N SER A 279 -14.91 19.34 -16.85
CA SER A 279 -16.26 19.63 -16.35
C SER A 279 -16.22 20.47 -15.07
N ALA A 280 -15.25 20.22 -14.17
CA ALA A 280 -15.06 21.02 -12.96
C ALA A 280 -14.65 22.48 -13.26
N VAL A 281 -13.81 22.69 -14.29
CA VAL A 281 -13.47 24.03 -14.80
C VAL A 281 -14.71 24.74 -15.34
N GLN A 282 -15.49 24.07 -16.20
CA GLN A 282 -16.72 24.65 -16.77
C GLN A 282 -17.77 25.00 -15.71
N LYS A 283 -17.80 24.25 -14.61
CA LYS A 283 -18.69 24.49 -13.45
C LYS A 283 -18.09 25.47 -12.42
N GLU A 284 -16.94 26.06 -12.70
CA GLU A 284 -16.23 27.00 -11.82
C GLU A 284 -16.00 26.43 -10.40
N MET A 285 -15.72 25.14 -10.30
CA MET A 285 -15.49 24.49 -9.01
C MET A 285 -14.22 25.05 -8.34
N SER A 286 -14.27 25.24 -7.02
CA SER A 286 -13.17 25.82 -6.23
C SER A 286 -11.84 25.07 -6.39
N ILE A 287 -11.89 23.75 -6.56
CA ILE A 287 -10.72 22.91 -6.79
C ILE A 287 -10.00 23.25 -8.11
N ALA A 288 -10.73 23.53 -9.18
CA ALA A 288 -10.14 23.88 -10.47
C ALA A 288 -9.36 25.20 -10.38
N SER A 289 -9.97 26.22 -9.78
CA SER A 289 -9.33 27.52 -9.52
C SER A 289 -8.15 27.40 -8.55
N ASN A 290 -8.24 26.51 -7.56
CA ASN A 290 -7.15 26.25 -6.62
C ASN A 290 -5.93 25.64 -7.33
N LEU A 291 -6.12 24.59 -8.13
CA LEU A 291 -5.05 23.93 -8.88
C LEU A 291 -4.42 24.87 -9.91
N GLN A 292 -5.22 25.65 -10.64
CA GLN A 292 -4.73 26.66 -11.57
C GLN A 292 -3.80 27.68 -10.86
N ARG A 293 -4.22 28.16 -9.68
CA ARG A 293 -3.40 29.08 -8.87
C ARG A 293 -2.12 28.41 -8.36
N GLN A 294 -2.19 27.15 -7.91
CA GLN A 294 -1.00 26.41 -7.48
C GLN A 294 0.00 26.27 -8.64
N TYR A 295 -0.49 25.92 -9.84
CA TYR A 295 0.33 25.82 -11.06
C TYR A 295 1.06 27.15 -11.34
N GLU A 296 0.35 28.27 -11.41
CA GLU A 296 0.94 29.59 -11.70
C GLU A 296 2.02 29.97 -10.69
N GLN A 297 1.77 29.72 -9.40
CA GLN A 297 2.75 29.98 -8.33
C GLN A 297 4.00 29.11 -8.45
N ILE A 298 3.84 27.85 -8.83
CA ILE A 298 4.94 26.90 -8.99
C ILE A 298 5.79 27.28 -10.21
N VAL A 299 5.17 27.55 -11.37
CA VAL A 299 5.86 27.97 -12.59
C VAL A 299 6.67 29.24 -12.35
N GLU A 300 6.08 30.26 -11.72
CA GLU A 300 6.76 31.52 -11.42
C GLU A 300 7.96 31.33 -10.48
N LYS A 301 7.85 30.41 -9.53
CA LYS A 301 8.95 30.07 -8.61
C LYS A 301 10.11 29.39 -9.35
N TYR A 302 9.84 28.41 -10.21
CA TYR A 302 10.90 27.70 -10.94
C TYR A 302 11.55 28.58 -12.02
N LYS A 303 10.82 29.52 -12.63
CA LYS A 303 11.39 30.56 -13.51
C LYS A 303 12.44 31.44 -12.82
N LYS A 304 12.24 31.76 -11.53
CA LYS A 304 13.15 32.65 -10.76
C LYS A 304 14.40 31.97 -10.24
N ASN A 305 14.38 30.65 -10.08
CA ASN A 305 15.46 29.92 -9.42
C ASN A 305 16.61 29.51 -10.35
N ASP A 306 16.57 29.86 -11.65
CA ASP A 306 17.60 29.54 -12.68
C ASP A 306 18.01 28.06 -12.74
N ALA A 307 17.26 27.18 -12.08
CA ALA A 307 17.44 25.74 -12.12
C ALA A 307 16.75 25.23 -13.39
N VAL A 308 17.51 25.22 -14.49
CA VAL A 308 17.16 24.74 -15.85
C VAL A 308 16.73 23.25 -15.88
N THR A 309 16.58 22.62 -14.72
CA THR A 309 16.32 21.19 -14.56
C THR A 309 14.86 20.81 -14.73
N LEU A 310 13.94 21.77 -14.87
CA LEU A 310 12.50 21.51 -14.85
C LEU A 310 11.70 22.44 -15.77
N ASP A 311 10.81 21.88 -16.59
CA ASP A 311 9.76 22.61 -17.30
C ASP A 311 8.39 22.03 -16.93
N LEU A 312 7.39 22.90 -16.75
CA LEU A 312 6.07 22.52 -16.25
C LEU A 312 4.99 23.23 -17.08
N ASP A 313 4.06 22.45 -17.62
CA ASP A 313 2.94 22.94 -18.43
C ASP A 313 1.62 22.23 -18.07
N LEU A 314 0.50 22.80 -18.50
CA LEU A 314 -0.82 22.19 -18.44
C LEU A 314 -1.21 21.63 -19.80
N VAL A 315 -1.53 20.34 -19.85
CA VAL A 315 -2.00 19.70 -21.09
C VAL A 315 -3.35 20.28 -21.48
N ASP A 316 -3.44 20.86 -22.67
CA ASP A 316 -4.64 21.52 -23.19
C ASP A 316 -5.22 22.59 -22.23
N LYS A 317 -4.37 23.24 -21.43
CA LYS A 317 -4.77 24.21 -20.38
C LYS A 317 -5.69 23.60 -19.31
N ASN A 318 -5.65 22.28 -19.13
CA ASN A 318 -6.43 21.59 -18.12
C ASN A 318 -5.68 21.59 -16.78
N PRO A 319 -6.17 22.24 -15.71
CA PRO A 319 -5.49 22.29 -14.41
C PRO A 319 -5.45 20.94 -13.69
N PHE A 320 -6.07 19.89 -14.24
CA PHE A 320 -6.05 18.54 -13.70
C PHE A 320 -5.05 17.60 -14.40
N VAL A 321 -4.37 18.06 -15.46
CA VAL A 321 -3.37 17.27 -16.18
C VAL A 321 -2.11 18.10 -16.38
N TRP A 322 -1.08 17.81 -15.58
CA TRP A 322 0.18 18.57 -15.63
C TRP A 322 1.23 17.73 -16.34
N GLN A 323 1.97 18.37 -17.25
CA GLN A 323 3.13 17.80 -17.90
C GLN A 323 4.38 18.40 -17.27
N LEU A 324 5.22 17.53 -16.74
CA LEU A 324 6.51 17.86 -16.17
C LEU A 324 7.62 17.30 -17.06
N VAL A 325 8.52 18.14 -17.53
CA VAL A 325 9.75 17.72 -18.20
C VAL A 325 10.91 17.89 -17.23
N LEU A 326 11.51 16.78 -16.84
CA LEU A 326 12.69 16.74 -15.98
C LEU A 326 13.94 16.62 -16.84
N PHE A 327 14.81 17.63 -16.75
CA PHE A 327 16.13 17.60 -17.39
C PHE A 327 17.16 17.07 -16.41
N GLY A 328 17.84 15.99 -16.79
CA GLY A 328 18.82 15.36 -15.93
C GLY A 328 20.03 16.25 -15.68
N ARG A 329 20.48 16.29 -14.42
CA ARG A 329 21.53 17.21 -13.99
C ARG A 329 22.91 16.84 -14.57
N PRO A 330 23.74 17.84 -14.90
CA PRO A 330 25.13 17.61 -15.28
C PRO A 330 25.88 16.77 -14.25
N MET A 331 26.79 15.92 -14.72
CA MET A 331 27.63 15.05 -13.88
C MET A 331 26.88 14.00 -13.06
N THR A 332 25.62 13.71 -13.40
CA THR A 332 24.85 12.60 -12.81
C THR A 332 24.65 11.47 -13.82
N ASN A 333 24.08 10.34 -13.40
CA ASN A 333 23.69 9.29 -14.35
C ASN A 333 22.49 9.67 -15.24
N LEU A 334 21.85 10.81 -14.97
CA LEU A 334 20.73 11.35 -15.74
C LEU A 334 21.17 12.42 -16.75
N ASP A 335 22.45 12.81 -16.74
CA ASP A 335 22.99 13.93 -17.52
C ASP A 335 22.60 13.85 -19.01
N GLY A 336 22.00 14.94 -19.52
CA GLY A 336 21.49 15.05 -20.88
C GLY A 336 20.10 14.44 -21.12
N GLY A 337 19.49 13.81 -20.12
CA GLY A 337 18.18 13.17 -20.25
C GLY A 337 17.02 14.17 -20.20
N MET A 338 15.94 13.86 -20.93
CA MET A 338 14.71 14.66 -20.99
C MET A 338 13.50 13.76 -20.72
N PHE A 339 13.06 13.71 -19.46
CA PHE A 339 12.00 12.79 -19.05
C PHE A 339 10.66 13.51 -18.95
N ARG A 340 9.71 13.12 -19.80
CA ARG A 340 8.33 13.60 -19.71
C ARG A 340 7.55 12.76 -18.69
N ILE A 341 6.96 13.45 -17.72
CA ILE A 341 6.22 12.89 -16.60
C ILE A 341 4.84 13.56 -16.58
N MET A 342 3.80 12.75 -16.56
CA MET A 342 2.41 13.17 -16.54
C MET A 342 1.83 13.02 -15.14
N LEU A 343 1.20 14.08 -14.65
CA LEU A 343 0.49 14.09 -13.37
C LEU A 343 -1.00 14.25 -13.65
N TYR A 344 -1.77 13.21 -13.35
CA TYR A 344 -3.22 13.22 -13.41
C TYR A 344 -3.77 13.51 -12.01
N ILE A 345 -4.52 14.59 -11.87
CA ILE A 345 -5.04 15.08 -10.60
C ILE A 345 -6.54 14.83 -10.55
N SER A 346 -7.01 14.17 -9.50
CA SER A 346 -8.43 13.89 -9.31
C SER A 346 -9.21 15.17 -9.00
N PRO A 347 -10.44 15.34 -9.50
CA PRO A 347 -11.38 16.36 -9.02
C PRO A 347 -11.70 16.28 -7.52
N ARG A 348 -11.35 15.16 -6.88
CA ARG A 348 -11.48 14.92 -5.43
C ARG A 348 -10.17 15.16 -4.67
N PHE A 349 -9.16 15.78 -5.29
CA PHE A 349 -7.92 16.15 -4.59
C PHE A 349 -8.24 17.14 -3.44
N PRO A 350 -7.67 16.96 -2.22
CA PRO A 350 -6.60 16.03 -1.85
C PRO A 350 -7.05 14.67 -1.26
N ASP A 351 -8.34 14.38 -1.20
CA ASP A 351 -8.83 13.07 -0.69
C ASP A 351 -8.40 11.91 -1.60
N VAL A 352 -8.24 12.19 -2.89
CA VAL A 352 -7.66 11.30 -3.89
C VAL A 352 -6.39 11.94 -4.43
N LEU A 353 -5.24 11.34 -4.17
CA LEU A 353 -3.95 11.92 -4.53
C LEU A 353 -3.63 11.75 -6.02
N PRO A 354 -2.73 12.57 -6.59
CA PRO A 354 -2.36 12.50 -7.99
C PRO A 354 -1.81 11.12 -8.40
N ARG A 355 -2.00 10.74 -9.67
CA ARG A 355 -1.30 9.61 -10.30
C ARG A 355 -0.22 10.15 -11.22
N VAL A 356 0.98 9.61 -11.07
CA VAL A 356 2.18 10.10 -11.76
C VAL A 356 2.73 8.98 -12.64
N LYS A 357 2.87 9.28 -13.93
CA LYS A 357 3.31 8.34 -14.95
C LYS A 357 4.42 8.93 -15.80
N PHE A 358 5.52 8.21 -15.95
CA PHE A 358 6.55 8.49 -16.94
C PHE A 358 6.01 8.15 -18.33
N GLU A 359 5.89 9.16 -19.19
CA GLU A 359 5.67 8.93 -20.63
C GLU A 359 6.95 8.52 -21.32
N THR A 360 8.07 9.15 -20.96
CA THR A 360 9.39 8.73 -21.42
C THR A 360 9.88 7.54 -20.59
N PRO A 361 10.10 6.35 -21.17
CA PRO A 361 10.55 5.18 -20.42
C PRO A 361 11.88 5.42 -19.70
N ILE A 362 11.99 4.94 -18.45
CA ILE A 362 13.20 5.04 -17.65
C ILE A 362 13.46 3.75 -16.88
N PHE A 363 14.68 3.21 -16.97
CA PHE A 363 15.10 2.05 -16.20
C PHE A 363 15.52 2.48 -14.78
N HIS A 364 14.55 2.60 -13.87
CA HIS A 364 14.76 3.12 -12.52
C HIS A 364 14.06 2.28 -11.46
N HIS A 365 14.66 2.09 -10.28
CA HIS A 365 14.09 1.23 -9.23
C HIS A 365 12.79 1.78 -8.61
N ARG A 366 12.55 3.10 -8.68
CA ARG A 366 11.30 3.75 -8.24
C ARG A 366 10.26 3.95 -9.35
N VAL A 367 10.53 3.55 -10.59
CA VAL A 367 9.57 3.69 -11.72
C VAL A 367 9.26 2.31 -12.25
N SER A 368 7.99 1.90 -12.17
CA SER A 368 7.59 0.58 -12.66
C SER A 368 7.80 0.45 -14.19
N PRO A 369 7.85 -0.77 -14.74
CA PRO A 369 7.90 -0.96 -16.20
C PRO A 369 6.77 -0.26 -16.97
N ASP A 370 5.61 -0.08 -16.34
CA ASP A 370 4.45 0.65 -16.89
C ASP A 370 4.55 2.19 -16.73
N GLY A 371 5.68 2.68 -16.21
CA GLY A 371 5.95 4.10 -15.99
C GLY A 371 5.41 4.66 -14.67
N ILE A 372 4.84 3.84 -13.78
CA ILE A 372 4.26 4.34 -12.51
C ILE A 372 5.38 4.71 -11.53
N LEU A 373 5.38 5.95 -11.06
CA LEU A 373 6.36 6.42 -10.08
C LEU A 373 5.92 6.12 -8.63
N CYS A 374 6.84 5.54 -7.87
CA CYS A 374 6.78 5.44 -6.41
C CYS A 374 7.40 6.68 -5.76
N TYR A 375 6.58 7.50 -5.10
CA TYR A 375 7.02 8.70 -4.38
C TYR A 375 6.08 9.00 -3.22
N ASP A 376 6.55 9.73 -2.22
CA ASP A 376 5.74 10.16 -1.08
C ASP A 376 5.93 11.65 -0.80
N ALA A 377 4.84 12.40 -0.83
CA ALA A 377 4.85 13.84 -0.65
C ALA A 377 4.64 14.19 0.83
N THR A 378 5.50 15.03 1.38
CA THR A 378 5.40 15.51 2.76
C THR A 378 4.07 16.20 3.05
N ARG A 379 3.57 17.01 2.10
CA ARG A 379 2.26 17.64 2.15
C ARG A 379 1.38 17.12 1.02
N LYS A 380 0.42 16.27 1.38
CA LYS A 380 -0.48 15.59 0.45
C LYS A 380 -1.52 16.52 -0.20
N ASP A 381 -1.71 17.71 0.34
CA ASP A 381 -2.64 18.76 -0.12
C ASP A 381 -2.00 19.80 -1.04
N ASP A 382 -0.69 19.70 -1.29
CA ASP A 382 0.10 20.73 -1.96
C ASP A 382 0.85 20.15 -3.18
N MET A 383 0.48 20.58 -4.38
CA MET A 383 1.08 20.10 -5.63
C MET A 383 2.57 20.41 -5.72
N ARG A 384 3.04 21.47 -5.06
CA ARG A 384 4.47 21.74 -4.98
C ARG A 384 5.21 20.65 -4.24
N SER A 385 4.67 20.18 -3.11
CA SER A 385 5.26 19.07 -2.35
C SER A 385 5.28 17.78 -3.15
N HIS A 386 4.29 17.56 -4.03
CA HIS A 386 4.31 16.42 -4.96
C HIS A 386 5.43 16.56 -5.99
N ILE A 387 5.61 17.72 -6.62
CA ILE A 387 6.70 17.95 -7.59
C ILE A 387 8.07 17.77 -6.93
N GLU A 388 8.29 18.36 -5.75
CA GLU A 388 9.54 18.22 -5.00
C GLU A 388 9.84 16.74 -4.66
N ALA A 389 8.82 15.97 -4.27
CA ALA A 389 8.96 14.54 -3.99
C ALA A 389 9.20 13.69 -5.25
N ILE A 390 8.61 14.05 -6.40
CA ILE A 390 8.85 13.39 -7.69
C ILE A 390 10.31 13.55 -8.10
N ILE A 391 10.83 14.79 -8.04
CA ILE A 391 12.22 15.09 -8.38
C ILE A 391 13.17 14.36 -7.44
N ALA A 392 12.93 14.45 -6.12
CA ALA A 392 13.74 13.76 -5.13
C ALA A 392 13.75 12.24 -5.34
N ALA A 393 12.62 11.64 -5.75
CA ALA A 393 12.54 10.20 -5.97
C ALA A 393 13.39 9.69 -7.14
N ILE A 394 13.73 10.55 -8.10
CA ILE A 394 14.48 10.22 -9.30
C ILE A 394 15.95 10.62 -9.19
N GLU A 395 16.23 11.74 -8.54
CA GLU A 395 17.59 12.28 -8.42
C GLU A 395 18.38 11.71 -7.22
N GLU A 396 17.73 10.94 -6.34
CA GLU A 396 18.39 10.33 -5.18
C GLU A 396 19.39 9.25 -5.61
N GLU A 397 20.69 9.56 -5.61
CA GLU A 397 21.74 8.63 -6.07
C GLU A 397 22.10 7.53 -5.06
N SER A 398 21.86 7.76 -3.77
CA SER A 398 22.22 6.85 -2.68
C SER A 398 21.07 6.67 -1.66
N PRO A 399 19.91 6.16 -2.11
CA PRO A 399 18.78 5.91 -1.23
C PRO A 399 19.10 4.81 -0.23
N ALA A 400 18.55 4.92 0.98
CA ALA A 400 18.50 3.82 1.93
C ALA A 400 17.72 2.63 1.31
N TYR A 401 18.14 1.40 1.61
CA TYR A 401 17.42 0.23 1.14
C TYR A 401 16.04 0.17 1.82
N ASP A 402 14.99 0.32 1.03
CA ASP A 402 13.61 0.10 1.45
C ASP A 402 12.87 -0.68 0.36
N PRO A 403 12.63 -1.99 0.55
CA PRO A 403 11.96 -2.84 -0.44
C PRO A 403 10.54 -2.36 -0.80
N ARG A 404 9.90 -1.57 0.06
CA ARG A 404 8.56 -1.01 -0.18
C ARG A 404 8.55 0.11 -1.21
N THR A 405 9.71 0.66 -1.57
CA THR A 405 9.86 1.69 -2.61
C THR A 405 10.32 1.12 -3.96
N LEU A 406 10.59 -0.19 -4.03
CA LEU A 406 11.22 -0.85 -5.17
C LEU A 406 10.16 -1.43 -6.11
N VAL A 407 9.62 -0.58 -6.98
CA VAL A 407 8.51 -0.92 -7.89
C VAL A 407 8.95 -1.51 -9.22
N HIS A 408 10.26 -1.55 -9.49
CA HIS A 408 10.83 -2.23 -10.64
C HIS A 408 11.80 -3.33 -10.18
N PRO A 409 11.32 -4.59 -10.03
CA PRO A 409 12.10 -5.66 -9.42
C PRO A 409 13.47 -5.91 -10.08
N GLU A 410 13.55 -5.89 -11.41
CA GLU A 410 14.83 -6.07 -12.12
C GLU A 410 15.83 -4.93 -11.86
N ALA A 411 15.37 -3.67 -11.95
CA ALA A 411 16.19 -2.50 -11.68
C ALA A 411 16.67 -2.46 -10.22
N ALA A 412 15.78 -2.79 -9.28
CA ALA A 412 16.09 -2.91 -7.86
C ALA A 412 17.16 -3.97 -7.59
N LYS A 413 17.00 -5.18 -8.15
CA LYS A 413 17.99 -6.26 -8.02
C LYS A 413 19.38 -5.81 -8.50
N LEU A 414 19.46 -5.12 -9.63
CA LEU A 414 20.74 -4.64 -10.15
C LEU A 414 21.33 -3.49 -9.32
N PHE A 415 20.51 -2.58 -8.79
CA PHE A 415 20.97 -1.42 -8.04
C PHE A 415 21.58 -1.78 -6.67
N TRP A 416 20.94 -2.69 -5.94
CA TRP A 416 21.41 -3.18 -4.62
C TRP A 416 22.23 -4.48 -4.71
N GLY A 417 22.49 -4.97 -5.92
CA GLY A 417 23.32 -6.15 -6.17
C GLY A 417 24.82 -5.90 -6.00
N ALA A 418 25.63 -6.84 -6.48
CA ALA A 418 27.08 -6.75 -6.49
C ALA A 418 27.58 -5.54 -7.31
N PRO A 419 28.83 -5.07 -7.12
CA PRO A 419 29.37 -3.91 -7.84
C PRO A 419 29.27 -4.00 -9.37
N ASP A 420 29.37 -5.20 -9.94
CA ASP A 420 29.21 -5.41 -11.39
C ASP A 420 27.75 -5.34 -11.84
N GLU A 421 26.79 -5.77 -11.03
CA GLU A 421 25.36 -5.60 -11.28
C GLU A 421 24.96 -4.12 -11.23
N LYS A 422 25.51 -3.36 -10.28
CA LYS A 422 25.30 -1.91 -10.22
C LYS A 422 25.88 -1.18 -11.44
N LYS A 423 26.98 -1.67 -12.03
CA LYS A 423 27.46 -1.16 -13.32
C LYS A 423 26.47 -1.45 -14.45
N VAL A 424 25.82 -2.62 -14.46
CA VAL A 424 24.78 -2.95 -15.44
C VAL A 424 23.56 -2.03 -15.27
N TYR A 425 23.12 -1.78 -14.02
CA TYR A 425 22.07 -0.78 -13.73
C TYR A 425 22.42 0.57 -14.35
N ASN A 426 23.60 1.12 -14.02
CA ASN A 426 24.01 2.45 -14.51
C ASN A 426 24.08 2.51 -16.04
N ARG A 427 24.52 1.43 -16.70
CA ARG A 427 24.51 1.36 -18.17
C ARG A 427 23.10 1.39 -18.75
N ARG A 428 22.15 0.66 -18.15
CA ARG A 428 20.76 0.64 -18.60
C ARG A 428 20.06 1.98 -18.33
N LEU A 429 20.30 2.59 -17.18
CA LEU A 429 19.79 3.94 -16.87
C LEU A 429 20.30 4.97 -17.88
N ARG A 430 21.59 4.96 -18.21
CA ARG A 430 22.17 5.85 -19.24
C ARG A 430 21.63 5.57 -20.64
N ARG A 431 21.22 4.33 -20.93
CA ARG A 431 20.53 4.02 -22.18
C ARG A 431 19.16 4.70 -22.23
N SER A 432 18.38 4.64 -21.15
CA SER A 432 17.13 5.40 -21.05
C SER A 432 17.33 6.91 -21.20
N VAL A 433 18.44 7.45 -20.70
CA VAL A 433 18.82 8.86 -20.89
C VAL A 433 19.04 9.17 -22.37
N GLN A 434 19.80 8.34 -23.09
CA GLN A 434 20.01 8.53 -24.53
C GLN A 434 18.69 8.45 -25.30
N ASP A 435 17.89 7.41 -25.03
CA ASP A 435 16.59 7.17 -25.67
C ASP A 435 15.58 8.30 -25.37
N SER A 436 15.76 9.03 -24.25
CA SER A 436 14.90 10.17 -23.88
C SER A 436 15.17 11.44 -24.67
N ALA A 437 16.37 11.55 -25.26
CA ALA A 437 16.80 12.73 -26.01
C ALA A 437 16.58 12.61 -27.53
N GLU A 438 16.30 11.38 -27.99
CA GLU A 438 15.89 11.04 -29.35
C GLU A 438 14.36 11.20 -29.52
#